data_AF-A0A7V8LQW0-F1
#
_entry.id   AF-A0A7V8LQW0-F1
#
_cell.length_a   1.000
_cell.length_b   1.000
_cell.length_c   1.000
_cell.angle_alpha   90.00
_cell.angle_beta   90.00
_cell.angle_gamma   90.00
#
_symmetry.space_group_name_H-M   'P 1'
#
loop_
_entity.id
_entity.type
_entity.pdbx_description
1 polymer ?
#
loop_
_entity_poly.entity_id
_entity_poly.type
_entity_poly.pdbx_seq_one_letter_code
_entity_poly.pdbx_strand_id
1 'polypeptide(L)' 'MSEARKLMAEVLSEHRVAYLDQFICTGCKESFENVGEATAHQSTEIDKALGGLEREMAGRLGVTDHGRWVSGWTEETE' A
#
# COMPACT_ATOMS: atom_id res chain seq x y z
N MET A 1 0.00 -8.68 20.80
CA MET A 1 -0.07 -8.19 19.41
C MET A 1 -0.86 -6.90 19.43
N SER A 2 -0.33 -5.80 18.88
CA SER A 2 -1.06 -4.52 18.82
C SER A 2 -2.21 -4.59 17.81
N GLU A 3 -3.25 -3.79 18.00
CA GLU A 3 -4.40 -3.73 17.09
C GLU A 3 -3.98 -3.34 15.66
N ALA A 4 -3.05 -2.39 15.52
CA ALA A 4 -2.47 -2.03 14.23
C ALA A 4 -1.80 -3.23 13.52
N ARG A 5 -1.12 -4.12 14.26
CA ARG A 5 -0.51 -5.33 13.67
C ARG A 5 -1.54 -6.36 13.22
N LYS A 6 -2.68 -6.47 13.91
CA LYS A 6 -3.78 -7.34 13.49
C LYS A 6 -4.41 -6.80 12.20
N LEU A 7 -4.68 -5.50 12.16
CA LEU A 7 -5.28 -4.84 11.02
C LEU A 7 -4.38 -4.91 9.77
N MET A 8 -3.06 -4.68 9.91
CA MET A 8 -2.10 -4.91 8.82
C MET A 8 -2.12 -6.35 8.29
N ALA A 9 -2.22 -7.35 9.20
CA ALA A 9 -2.25 -8.75 8.80
C ALA A 9 -3.55 -9.14 8.08
N GLU A 10 -4.68 -8.59 8.52
CA GLU A 10 -5.99 -8.77 7.86
C GLU A 10 -5.96 -8.19 6.45
N VAL A 11 -5.48 -6.95 6.29
CA VAL A 11 -5.35 -6.29 4.98
C VAL A 11 -4.44 -7.07 4.04
N LEU A 12 -3.27 -7.53 4.51
CA LEU A 12 -2.36 -8.33 3.68
C LEU A 12 -2.94 -9.70 3.30
N SER A 13 -3.82 -10.26 4.14
CA SER A 13 -4.53 -11.50 3.84
C SER A 13 -5.55 -11.29 2.72
N GLU A 14 -6.28 -10.18 2.74
CA GLU A 14 -7.26 -9.81 1.70
C GLU A 14 -6.59 -9.36 0.40
N HIS A 15 -5.55 -8.53 0.50
CA HIS A 15 -4.78 -7.99 -0.61
C HIS A 15 -3.53 -8.84 -0.90
N ARG A 16 -3.68 -10.16 -0.84
CA ARG A 16 -2.58 -11.08 -1.16
C ARG A 16 -2.24 -10.98 -2.65
N VAL A 17 -0.95 -10.94 -2.97
CA VAL A 17 -0.45 -11.00 -4.34
C VAL A 17 -0.30 -12.46 -4.76
N ALA A 18 -0.95 -12.84 -5.86
CA ALA A 18 -0.76 -14.09 -6.57
C ALA A 18 0.04 -13.84 -7.85
N TYR A 19 0.73 -14.87 -8.36
CA TYR A 19 1.44 -14.79 -9.63
C TYR A 19 0.80 -15.74 -10.64
N LEU A 20 0.25 -15.19 -11.72
CA LEU A 20 -0.34 -15.90 -12.86
C LEU A 20 0.03 -15.14 -14.13
N ASP A 21 1.26 -15.33 -14.60
CA ASP A 21 1.91 -14.57 -15.69
C ASP A 21 2.14 -13.07 -15.40
N GLN A 22 1.37 -12.49 -14.47
CA GLN A 22 1.48 -11.15 -13.89
C GLN A 22 1.28 -11.23 -12.38
N PHE A 23 1.66 -10.18 -11.65
CA PHE A 23 1.39 -10.07 -10.22
C PHE A 23 -0.03 -9.54 -10.02
N ILE A 24 -0.91 -10.32 -9.40
CA ILE A 24 -2.33 -9.97 -9.27
C ILE A 24 -2.69 -9.87 -7.80
N CYS A 25 -3.25 -8.74 -7.39
CA CYS A 25 -3.87 -8.61 -6.07
C CYS A 25 -5.20 -9.37 -6.05
N THR A 26 -5.35 -10.30 -5.11
CA THR A 26 -6.55 -11.15 -5.01
C THR A 26 -7.79 -10.41 -4.49
N GLY A 27 -7.60 -9.38 -3.66
CA GLY A 27 -8.68 -8.53 -3.16
C GLY A 27 -9.22 -7.56 -4.21
N CYS A 28 -8.32 -6.78 -4.85
CA CYS A 28 -8.70 -5.75 -5.83
C CYS A 28 -8.81 -6.26 -7.28
N LYS A 29 -8.23 -7.43 -7.58
CA LYS A 29 -8.05 -7.97 -8.94
C LYS A 29 -7.20 -7.10 -9.86
N GLU A 30 -6.43 -6.16 -9.30
CA GLU A 30 -5.45 -5.37 -10.04
C GLU A 30 -4.24 -6.21 -10.42
N SER A 31 -3.77 -6.05 -11.65
CA SER A 31 -2.56 -6.69 -12.18
C SER A 31 -1.41 -5.69 -12.26
N PHE A 32 -0.21 -6.15 -11.91
CA PHE A 32 1.03 -5.39 -11.88
C PHE A 32 2.10 -6.10 -12.69
N GLU A 33 2.98 -5.33 -13.32
CA GLU A 33 4.03 -5.86 -14.20
C GLU A 33 5.21 -6.42 -13.39
N ASN A 34 5.40 -5.93 -12.17
CA ASN A 34 6.51 -6.33 -11.31
C ASN A 34 6.11 -6.42 -9.81
N VAL A 35 6.96 -7.11 -9.03
CA VAL A 35 6.77 -7.27 -7.57
C VAL A 35 6.75 -5.93 -6.84
N GLY A 36 7.53 -4.96 -7.29
CA GLY A 36 7.66 -3.64 -6.65
C GLY A 36 6.33 -2.88 -6.64
N GLU A 37 5.66 -2.86 -7.79
CA GLU A 37 4.32 -2.28 -7.96
C GLU A 37 3.29 -3.01 -7.10
N ALA A 38 3.31 -4.35 -7.10
CA ALA A 38 2.38 -5.14 -6.28
C ALA A 38 2.60 -4.92 -4.77
N THR A 39 3.85 -4.73 -4.34
CA THR A 39 4.18 -4.40 -2.95
C THR A 39 3.77 -2.97 -2.60
N ALA A 40 3.98 -2.01 -3.50
CA ALA A 40 3.54 -0.63 -3.30
C ALA A 40 2.01 -0.52 -3.19
N HIS A 41 1.28 -1.32 -3.97
CA HIS A 41 -0.17 -1.49 -3.82
C HIS A 41 -0.53 -1.98 -2.41
N GLN A 42 0.09 -3.08 -1.92
CA GLN A 42 -0.20 -3.59 -0.57
C GLN A 42 0.06 -2.56 0.55
N SER A 43 1.14 -1.78 0.46
CA SER A 43 1.41 -0.68 1.39
C SER A 43 0.33 0.39 1.34
N THR A 44 -0.17 0.73 0.15
CA THR A 44 -1.26 1.69 -0.03
C THR A 44 -2.55 1.20 0.63
N GLU A 45 -2.86 -0.08 0.53
CA GLU A 45 -4.05 -0.67 1.16
C GLU A 45 -3.91 -0.73 2.69
N ILE A 46 -2.71 -1.00 3.21
CA ILE A 46 -2.42 -0.89 4.65
C ILE A 46 -2.63 0.55 5.13
N ASP A 47 -2.09 1.53 4.41
CA ASP A 47 -2.19 2.94 4.77
C ASP A 47 -3.66 3.40 4.79
N LYS A 48 -4.45 3.00 3.79
CA LYS A 48 -5.91 3.24 3.77
C LYS A 48 -6.60 2.66 5.00
N ALA A 49 -6.29 1.40 5.33
CA ALA A 49 -6.94 0.69 6.43
C ALA A 49 -6.55 1.24 7.81
N LEU A 50 -5.34 1.79 7.95
CA LEU A 50 -4.88 2.47 9.17
C LEU A 50 -5.44 3.90 9.32
N GLY A 51 -6.37 4.32 8.46
CA GLY A 51 -7.03 5.63 8.54
C GLY A 51 -6.39 6.72 7.67
N GLY A 52 -5.58 6.33 6.69
CA GLY A 52 -5.17 7.08 5.49
C GLY A 52 -5.04 8.61 5.59
N LEU A 53 -3.81 9.12 5.38
CA LEU A 53 -3.64 10.36 4.61
C LEU A 53 -4.31 10.12 3.25
N GLU A 54 -5.42 10.80 2.95
CA GLU A 54 -6.08 10.77 1.64
C GLU A 54 -5.08 11.21 0.55
N ARG A 55 -4.33 10.26 0.00
CA ARG A 55 -3.57 10.45 -1.23
C ARG A 55 -4.49 10.09 -2.38
N GLU A 56 -5.13 11.12 -2.89
CA GLU A 56 -5.73 11.11 -4.22
C GLU A 56 -4.67 10.64 -5.22
N MET A 57 -4.68 9.35 -5.60
CA MET A 57 -3.99 8.89 -6.80
C MET A 57 -4.77 9.41 -8.01
N ALA A 58 -4.68 10.71 -8.25
CA ALA A 58 -5.10 11.32 -9.48
C ALA A 58 -4.08 10.95 -10.57
N GLY A 59 -4.39 9.88 -11.29
CA GLY A 59 -3.98 9.71 -12.68
C GLY A 59 -2.54 9.25 -12.94
N ARG A 60 -2.45 8.01 -13.42
CA ARG A 60 -1.57 7.57 -14.51
C ARG A 60 -0.66 8.67 -15.08
N LEU A 61 0.62 8.67 -14.72
CA LEU A 61 1.70 9.27 -15.51
C LEU A 61 2.96 8.45 -15.27
N GLY A 62 3.51 7.90 -16.36
CA GLY A 62 4.90 7.48 -16.35
C GLY A 62 5.80 8.67 -16.02
N VAL A 63 7.04 8.35 -15.67
CA VAL A 63 8.17 9.23 -15.30
C VAL A 63 8.51 9.12 -13.81
N THR A 64 9.66 8.48 -13.62
CA THR A 64 10.61 8.61 -12.51
C THR A 64 10.49 9.91 -11.72
N ASP A 65 10.23 9.82 -10.42
CA ASP A 65 10.61 10.91 -9.52
C ASP A 65 11.13 10.34 -8.19
N HIS A 66 12.41 10.60 -7.93
CA HIS A 66 13.08 10.34 -6.65
C HIS A 66 12.55 11.34 -5.61
N GLY A 67 11.31 11.13 -5.16
CA GLY A 67 10.72 11.89 -4.07
C GLY A 67 11.37 11.51 -2.74
N ARG A 68 12.19 12.41 -2.20
CA ARG A 68 12.76 12.30 -0.84
C ARG A 68 11.66 12.33 0.20
N TRP A 69 11.46 11.23 0.91
CA TRP A 69 10.42 11.10 1.93
C TRP A 69 10.87 11.75 3.25
N VAL A 70 10.16 12.80 3.68
CA VAL A 70 10.29 13.38 5.02
C VAL A 70 9.08 12.92 5.82
N SER A 71 9.28 11.94 6.70
CA SER A 71 8.29 11.53 7.69
C SER A 71 8.32 12.50 8.87
N GLY A 72 7.40 13.47 8.90
CA GLY A 72 7.09 14.25 10.09
C GLY A 72 6.13 13.47 10.96
N TRP A 73 6.63 12.60 11.83
CA TRP A 73 5.85 12.09 12.95
C TRP A 73 5.83 13.19 14.01
N THR A 74 4.72 13.92 14.13
CA THR A 74 4.49 14.70 15.35
C THR A 74 4.00 13.74 16.41
N GLU A 75 4.90 13.35 17.31
CA GLU A 75 4.54 12.75 18.58
C GLU A 75 3.77 13.81 19.39
N GLU A 76 2.44 13.71 19.41
CA GLU A 76 1.63 14.37 20.45
C GLU A 76 1.86 13.59 21.75
N THR A 77 2.71 14.12 22.62
CA THR A 77 2.75 13.75 24.03
C THR A 77 2.14 14.89 24.82
N GLU A 78 1.02 14.60 25.50
CA GLU A 78 0.44 15.40 26.58
C GLU A 78 1.43 15.69 27.72
#